data_AF-A0AAD9IFS4-F1
#
_entry.id   AF-A0AAD9IFS4-F1
#
_cell.length_a   1.000
_cell.length_b   1.000
_cell.length_c   1.000
_cell.angle_alpha   90.00
_cell.angle_beta   90.00
_cell.angle_gamma   90.00
#
_symmetry.space_group_name_H-M   'P 1'
#
loop_
_entity.id
_entity.type
_entity.pdbx_description
1 polymer ?
#
loop_
_entity_poly.entity_id
_entity_poly.type
_entity_poly.pdbx_seq_one_letter_code
_entity_poly.pdbx_strand_id
1 'polypeptide(L)'
;MTEVPLRTRPPAAYPTHVPLSGLQKGALAVLSAAGAALRPQRADLVATVGETSAGPALAAIKRRMLRDPEGRRVLEDRPRVREDLLASARRAPPNSFGAAYAAFMDGRGFSPDERPPALEFVQTGLPMTGLAVVAGELRLAAPLRKELNSVFLPWALQAGSHAADLMCIYYEQHLEDDLEEMRRRYRIITAPVPTQGVTYASHQGKLGSLPGGAAA
;
A
#
# COMPACT_ATOMS: atom_id res chain seq x y z
N MET A 1 -36.59 -23.77 29.28
CA MET A 1 -35.54 -22.81 28.84
C MET A 1 -34.82 -23.49 27.68
N THR A 2 -35.08 -23.03 26.46
CA THR A 2 -34.60 -23.66 25.24
C THR A 2 -33.14 -23.26 25.00
N GLU A 3 -32.21 -24.21 25.06
CA GLU A 3 -30.84 -23.98 24.59
C GLU A 3 -30.89 -23.69 23.09
N VAL A 4 -30.69 -22.41 22.74
CA VAL A 4 -30.51 -21.98 21.36
C VAL A 4 -29.15 -22.51 20.90
N PRO A 5 -29.06 -23.36 19.88
CA PRO A 5 -27.80 -23.97 19.49
C PRO A 5 -26.82 -22.88 19.04
N LEU A 6 -25.75 -22.68 19.80
CA LEU A 6 -24.69 -21.74 19.48
C LEU A 6 -24.00 -22.20 18.18
N ARG A 7 -24.41 -21.55 17.09
CA ARG A 7 -23.77 -21.48 15.77
C ARG A 7 -22.34 -22.04 15.77
N THR A 8 -22.13 -23.14 15.05
CA THR A 8 -20.84 -23.81 14.86
C THR A 8 -19.79 -22.79 14.41
N ARG A 9 -18.79 -22.54 15.26
CA ARG A 9 -17.64 -21.69 14.89
C ARG A 9 -16.77 -22.46 13.88
N PRO A 10 -16.25 -21.81 12.84
CA PRO A 10 -15.30 -22.46 11.94
C PRO A 10 -14.04 -22.90 12.70
N PRO A 11 -13.27 -23.90 12.20
CA PRO A 11 -12.04 -24.34 12.86
C PRO A 11 -11.01 -23.20 12.91
N ALA A 12 -10.21 -23.18 13.97
CA ALA A 12 -9.14 -22.19 14.13
C ALA A 12 -7.99 -22.46 13.15
N ALA A 13 -7.45 -21.41 12.52
CA ALA A 13 -6.37 -21.54 11.54
C ALA A 13 -4.96 -21.67 12.19
N TYR A 14 -4.80 -21.19 13.43
CA TYR A 14 -3.55 -21.23 14.22
C TYR A 14 -3.88 -21.09 15.72
N PRO A 15 -2.95 -21.40 16.65
CA PRO A 15 -3.26 -21.54 18.09
C PRO A 15 -3.88 -20.31 18.76
N THR A 16 -3.55 -19.09 18.30
CA THR A 16 -4.10 -17.83 18.81
C THR A 16 -5.29 -17.29 17.99
N HIS A 17 -5.72 -18.00 16.93
CA HIS A 17 -6.80 -17.56 16.06
C HIS A 17 -8.16 -17.74 16.74
N VAL A 18 -8.89 -16.65 16.94
CA VAL A 18 -10.29 -16.67 17.38
C VAL A 18 -11.20 -16.81 16.15
N PRO A 19 -11.84 -17.97 15.92
CA PRO A 19 -12.67 -18.17 14.75
C PRO A 19 -13.98 -17.39 14.84
N LEU A 20 -14.10 -16.38 13.98
CA LEU A 20 -15.32 -15.60 13.79
C LEU A 20 -16.14 -16.13 12.61
N SER A 21 -17.46 -16.13 12.75
CA SER A 21 -18.38 -16.38 11.63
C SER A 21 -18.36 -15.23 10.62
N GLY A 22 -18.78 -15.46 9.37
CA GLY A 22 -18.78 -14.43 8.32
C GLY A 22 -19.55 -13.15 8.70
N LEU A 23 -20.67 -13.29 9.40
CA LEU A 23 -21.45 -12.15 9.89
C LEU A 23 -20.76 -11.40 11.03
N GLN A 24 -20.08 -12.12 11.93
CA GLN A 24 -19.29 -11.49 13.00
C GLN A 24 -18.08 -10.74 12.44
N LYS A 25 -17.39 -11.31 11.44
CA LYS A 25 -16.31 -10.63 10.72
C LYS A 25 -16.83 -9.38 10.01
N GLY A 26 -17.96 -9.46 9.32
CA GLY A 26 -18.59 -8.32 8.65
C GLY A 26 -18.99 -7.20 9.62
N ALA A 27 -19.66 -7.54 10.73
CA ALA A 27 -20.02 -6.57 11.76
C ALA A 27 -18.79 -5.93 12.40
N LEU A 28 -17.76 -6.73 12.71
CA LEU A 28 -16.52 -6.25 13.29
C LEU A 28 -15.76 -5.33 12.32
N ALA A 29 -15.74 -5.64 11.02
CA ALA A 29 -15.15 -4.78 10.00
C ALA A 29 -15.86 -3.42 9.92
N VAL A 30 -17.20 -3.41 9.85
CA VAL A 30 -17.99 -2.16 9.75
C VAL A 30 -17.84 -1.30 11.01
N LEU A 31 -17.95 -1.90 12.18
CA LEU A 31 -17.82 -1.17 13.46
C LEU A 31 -16.39 -0.66 13.68
N SER A 32 -15.38 -1.45 13.31
CA SER A 32 -13.98 -1.02 13.42
C SER A 32 -13.65 0.07 12.40
N ALA A 33 -14.22 0.02 11.19
CA ALA A 33 -14.10 1.06 10.18
C ALA A 33 -14.69 2.39 10.65
N ALA A 34 -15.92 2.36 11.20
CA ALA A 34 -16.55 3.53 11.78
C ALA A 34 -15.75 4.08 12.98
N GLY A 35 -15.27 3.20 13.86
CA GLY A 35 -14.45 3.58 15.01
C GLY A 35 -13.08 4.17 14.62
N ALA A 36 -12.43 3.62 13.60
CA ALA A 36 -11.17 4.14 13.05
C ALA A 36 -11.36 5.53 12.41
N ALA A 37 -12.46 5.74 11.70
CA ALA A 37 -12.80 7.04 11.12
C ALA A 37 -13.07 8.10 12.20
N LEU A 38 -13.76 7.72 13.28
CA LEU A 38 -14.06 8.62 14.41
C LEU A 38 -12.84 8.86 15.33
N ARG A 39 -11.92 7.89 15.45
CA ARG A 39 -10.75 7.94 16.34
C ARG A 39 -9.50 7.39 15.64
N PRO A 40 -8.87 8.16 14.75
CA PRO A 40 -7.74 7.67 13.95
C PRO A 40 -6.47 7.35 14.73
N GLN A 41 -6.37 7.74 16.02
CA GLN A 41 -5.28 7.30 16.90
C GLN A 41 -5.40 5.82 17.32
N ARG A 42 -6.54 5.18 17.02
CA ARG A 42 -6.81 3.76 17.29
C ARG A 42 -6.34 2.90 16.11
N ALA A 43 -5.02 2.70 16.03
CA ALA A 43 -4.42 1.82 15.03
C ALA A 43 -4.92 0.35 15.13
N ASP A 44 -5.37 -0.07 16.32
CA ASP A 44 -6.00 -1.37 16.59
C ASP A 44 -7.28 -1.59 15.77
N LEU A 45 -8.14 -0.56 15.67
CA LEU A 45 -9.38 -0.64 14.89
C LEU A 45 -9.07 -0.77 13.40
N VAL A 46 -8.01 -0.11 12.96
CA VAL A 46 -7.57 -0.21 11.58
C VAL A 46 -7.05 -1.61 11.25
N ALA A 47 -6.16 -2.15 12.09
CA ALA A 47 -5.66 -3.51 11.94
C ALA A 47 -6.83 -4.51 11.91
N THR A 48 -7.83 -4.32 12.77
CA THR A 48 -9.04 -5.14 12.83
C THR A 48 -9.85 -5.10 11.53
N VAL A 49 -10.03 -3.92 10.92
CA VAL A 49 -10.67 -3.81 9.59
C VAL A 49 -9.90 -4.64 8.57
N GLY A 50 -8.58 -4.50 8.57
CA GLY A 50 -7.68 -5.28 7.74
C GLY A 50 -7.89 -6.79 7.89
N GLU A 51 -7.68 -7.32 9.08
CA GLU A 51 -7.77 -8.75 9.38
C GLU A 51 -9.14 -9.36 9.06
N THR A 52 -10.22 -8.61 9.34
CA THR A 52 -11.59 -9.11 9.15
C THR A 52 -12.07 -9.09 7.70
N SER A 53 -11.47 -8.25 6.86
CA SER A 53 -11.85 -8.07 5.45
C SER A 53 -10.83 -8.62 4.44
N ALA A 54 -9.59 -8.90 4.86
CA ALA A 54 -8.50 -9.33 3.99
C ALA A 54 -8.76 -10.66 3.26
N GLY A 55 -9.51 -11.58 3.86
CA GLY A 55 -9.58 -12.98 3.42
C GLY A 55 -9.88 -13.16 1.92
N PRO A 56 -11.03 -12.67 1.41
CA PRO A 56 -11.37 -12.77 -0.01
C PRO A 56 -10.40 -12.01 -0.93
N ALA A 57 -9.93 -10.84 -0.51
CA ALA A 57 -9.01 -10.01 -1.28
C ALA A 57 -7.64 -10.69 -1.43
N LEU A 58 -7.07 -11.21 -0.34
CA LEU A 58 -5.81 -11.94 -0.32
C LEU A 58 -5.91 -13.23 -1.13
N ALA A 59 -7.03 -13.96 -1.03
CA ALA A 59 -7.27 -15.11 -1.88
C ALA A 59 -7.33 -14.75 -3.36
N ALA A 60 -7.92 -13.61 -3.72
CA ALA A 60 -7.93 -13.11 -5.08
C ALA A 60 -6.53 -12.71 -5.58
N ILE A 61 -5.76 -11.97 -4.78
CA ILE A 61 -4.36 -11.61 -5.07
C ILE A 61 -3.53 -12.87 -5.30
N LYS A 62 -3.57 -13.82 -4.36
CA LYS A 62 -2.84 -15.09 -4.48
C LYS A 62 -3.22 -15.86 -5.73
N ARG A 63 -4.50 -15.91 -6.09
CA ARG A 63 -4.95 -16.55 -7.34
C ARG A 63 -4.39 -15.87 -8.59
N ARG A 64 -4.28 -14.55 -8.60
CA ARG A 64 -3.66 -13.81 -9.73
C ARG A 64 -2.17 -14.10 -9.80
N MET A 65 -1.46 -14.01 -8.68
CA MET A 65 -0.02 -14.32 -8.60
C MET A 65 0.28 -15.75 -9.05
N LEU A 66 -0.54 -16.74 -8.69
CA LEU A 66 -0.33 -18.14 -9.13
C LEU A 66 -0.53 -18.34 -10.63
N ARG A 67 -1.32 -17.49 -11.31
CA ARG A 67 -1.51 -17.55 -12.77
C ARG A 67 -0.33 -16.96 -13.51
N ASP A 68 0.36 -16.00 -12.90
CA ASP A 68 1.53 -15.34 -13.45
C ASP A 68 2.82 -16.16 -13.19
N PRO A 69 3.70 -16.37 -14.19
CA PRO A 69 4.95 -17.11 -13.99
C PRO A 69 5.92 -16.41 -13.04
N GLU A 70 6.06 -15.08 -13.05
CA GLU A 70 6.87 -14.36 -12.06
C GLU A 70 6.18 -14.37 -10.69
N GLY A 71 4.86 -14.15 -10.66
CA GLY A 71 4.08 -14.22 -9.42
C GLY A 71 4.22 -15.56 -8.70
N ARG A 72 4.32 -16.68 -9.43
CA ARG A 72 4.64 -17.99 -8.85
C ARG A 72 6.04 -18.02 -8.22
N ARG A 73 7.06 -17.50 -8.93
CA ARG A 73 8.44 -17.42 -8.41
C ARG A 73 8.50 -16.57 -7.15
N VAL A 74 7.83 -15.41 -7.12
CA VAL A 74 7.76 -14.56 -5.93
C VAL A 74 7.09 -15.30 -4.75
N LEU A 75 6.04 -16.07 -4.99
CA LEU A 75 5.37 -16.87 -3.95
C LEU A 75 6.23 -18.04 -3.42
N GLU A 76 7.05 -18.63 -4.27
CA GLU A 76 8.00 -19.70 -3.90
C GLU A 76 9.20 -19.14 -3.15
N ASP A 77 9.93 -18.20 -3.76
CA ASP A 77 11.17 -17.63 -3.23
C ASP A 77 10.92 -16.79 -1.97
N ARG A 78 9.72 -16.19 -1.88
CA ARG A 78 9.32 -15.24 -0.82
C ARG A 78 10.42 -14.20 -0.58
N PRO A 79 10.85 -13.50 -1.64
CA PRO A 79 11.98 -12.59 -1.55
C PRO A 79 11.64 -11.46 -0.58
N ARG A 80 12.68 -10.98 0.11
CA ARG A 80 12.55 -9.94 1.13
C ARG A 80 13.50 -8.81 0.81
N VAL A 81 12.96 -7.61 0.70
CA VAL A 81 13.73 -6.38 0.61
C VAL A 81 14.42 -6.12 1.96
N ARG A 82 15.75 -6.10 1.98
CA ARG A 82 16.56 -5.83 3.18
C ARG A 82 17.61 -4.76 2.92
N GLU A 83 18.40 -4.43 3.94
CA GLU A 83 19.46 -3.42 3.85
C GLU A 83 20.54 -3.72 2.81
N ASP A 84 20.83 -5.01 2.53
CA ASP A 84 21.76 -5.42 1.48
C ASP A 84 21.25 -5.04 0.07
N LEU A 85 19.94 -5.19 -0.15
CA LEU A 85 19.29 -4.74 -1.36
C LEU A 85 19.36 -3.21 -1.49
N LEU A 86 19.08 -2.48 -0.41
CA LEU A 86 19.18 -1.02 -0.42
C LEU A 86 20.62 -0.54 -0.67
N ALA A 87 21.62 -1.21 -0.10
CA ALA A 87 23.02 -0.93 -0.39
C ALA A 87 23.36 -1.16 -1.88
N SER A 88 22.74 -2.16 -2.51
CA SER A 88 22.88 -2.41 -3.96
C SER A 88 22.15 -1.36 -4.78
N ALA A 89 20.94 -0.96 -4.37
CA ALA A 89 20.14 0.07 -5.00
C ALA A 89 20.87 1.44 -5.03
N ARG A 90 21.62 1.78 -3.97
CA ARG A 90 22.46 3.00 -3.93
C ARG A 90 23.59 3.02 -4.97
N ARG A 91 24.03 1.85 -5.45
CA ARG A 91 25.08 1.73 -6.47
C ARG A 91 24.54 1.69 -7.90
N ALA A 92 23.22 1.62 -8.06
CA ALA A 92 22.58 1.52 -9.37
C ALA A 92 22.72 2.84 -10.17
N PRO A 93 22.58 2.79 -11.51
CA PRO A 93 22.66 3.97 -12.36
C PRO A 93 21.67 5.08 -11.96
N PRO A 94 21.98 6.38 -12.13
CA PRO A 94 21.12 7.47 -11.66
C PRO A 94 19.67 7.48 -12.20
N ASN A 95 19.46 6.94 -13.40
CA ASN A 95 18.15 6.83 -14.05
C ASN A 95 17.40 5.53 -13.71
N SER A 96 17.98 4.68 -12.87
CA SER A 96 17.41 3.37 -12.53
C SER A 96 16.35 3.42 -11.44
N PHE A 97 15.54 2.36 -11.37
CA PHE A 97 14.61 2.15 -10.25
C PHE A 97 15.33 2.10 -8.91
N GLY A 98 16.48 1.43 -8.83
CA GLY A 98 17.27 1.28 -7.60
C GLY A 98 17.75 2.62 -7.06
N ALA A 99 18.28 3.50 -7.92
CA ALA A 99 18.73 4.82 -7.50
C ALA A 99 17.56 5.69 -6.99
N ALA A 100 16.40 5.64 -7.65
CA ALA A 100 15.21 6.36 -7.21
C ALA A 100 14.64 5.80 -5.90
N TYR A 101 14.65 4.47 -5.73
CA TYR A 101 14.25 3.80 -4.49
C TYR A 101 15.17 4.18 -3.33
N ALA A 102 16.48 4.14 -3.54
CA ALA A 102 17.46 4.53 -2.53
C ALA A 102 17.30 6.00 -2.12
N ALA A 103 17.16 6.91 -3.09
CA ALA A 103 16.93 8.33 -2.81
C ALA A 103 15.64 8.57 -2.02
N PHE A 104 14.58 7.81 -2.29
CA PHE A 104 13.32 7.88 -1.55
C PHE A 104 13.48 7.46 -0.08
N MET A 105 14.18 6.35 0.16
CA MET A 105 14.43 5.80 1.50
C MET A 105 15.35 6.71 2.31
N ASP A 106 16.48 7.12 1.71
CA ASP A 106 17.48 7.98 2.35
C ASP A 106 16.90 9.38 2.68
N GLY A 107 16.10 9.95 1.76
CA GLY A 107 15.45 11.25 1.96
C GLY A 107 14.41 11.26 3.09
N ARG A 108 13.94 10.09 3.54
CA ARG A 108 12.97 9.95 4.64
C ARG A 108 13.57 9.30 5.89
N GLY A 109 14.84 8.88 5.83
CA GLY A 109 15.50 8.13 6.90
C GLY A 109 14.81 6.79 7.18
N PHE A 110 14.22 6.16 6.16
CA PHE A 110 13.59 4.85 6.30
C PHE A 110 14.63 3.74 6.16
N SER A 111 14.49 2.69 6.95
CA SER A 111 15.22 1.43 6.78
C SER A 111 14.28 0.33 6.27
N PRO A 112 14.68 -0.49 5.27
CA PRO A 112 13.93 -1.67 4.89
C PRO A 112 13.79 -2.74 5.98
N ASP A 113 14.75 -2.79 6.92
CA ASP A 113 14.74 -3.74 8.04
C ASP A 113 13.97 -3.22 9.26
N GLU A 114 13.75 -1.90 9.35
CA GLU A 114 12.74 -1.37 10.25
C GLU A 114 11.40 -2.01 9.87
N ARG A 115 10.87 -2.80 10.78
CA ARG A 115 9.47 -3.23 10.75
C ARG A 115 8.67 -2.26 11.59
N PRO A 116 8.32 -1.05 11.11
CA PRO A 116 7.28 -0.32 11.79
C PRO A 116 6.01 -1.15 11.58
N PRO A 117 5.22 -1.42 12.64
CA PRO A 117 3.91 -2.07 12.51
C PRO A 117 2.95 -1.30 11.56
N ALA A 118 3.34 -0.11 11.09
CA ALA A 118 2.67 0.68 10.06
C ALA A 118 2.96 0.27 8.60
N LEU A 119 4.03 -0.48 8.27
CA LEU A 119 4.33 -0.84 6.87
C LEU A 119 3.41 -1.98 6.36
N GLU A 120 3.02 -2.88 7.26
CA GLU A 120 2.02 -3.95 7.02
C GLU A 120 0.64 -3.38 6.58
N PHE A 121 0.45 -2.08 6.79
CA PHE A 121 -0.76 -1.29 6.57
C PHE A 121 -0.85 -0.64 5.19
N VAL A 122 0.29 -0.34 4.55
CA VAL A 122 0.35 0.41 3.30
C VAL A 122 0.51 -0.52 2.09
N GLN A 123 1.13 -1.68 2.28
CA GLN A 123 1.51 -2.55 1.16
C GLN A 123 0.48 -3.63 0.80
N THR A 124 -0.53 -3.87 1.64
CA THR A 124 -1.42 -5.06 1.54
C THR A 124 -2.80 -4.82 0.93
N GLY A 125 -3.14 -3.59 0.52
CA GLY A 125 -4.40 -3.33 -0.22
C GLY A 125 -5.67 -3.67 0.55
N LEU A 126 -5.63 -3.55 1.88
CA LEU A 126 -6.78 -3.69 2.76
C LEU A 126 -7.73 -2.50 2.56
N PRO A 127 -9.06 -2.60 2.80
CA PRO A 127 -10.03 -1.49 2.65
C PRO A 127 -9.74 -0.24 3.50
N MET A 128 -8.64 -0.26 4.23
CA MET A 128 -8.02 0.85 4.91
C MET A 128 -7.51 1.95 4.00
N THR A 129 -7.13 1.66 2.75
CA THR A 129 -6.85 2.72 1.77
C THR A 129 -8.11 3.52 1.47
N GLY A 130 -9.26 2.83 1.30
CA GLY A 130 -10.56 3.49 1.11
C GLY A 130 -10.99 4.30 2.32
N LEU A 131 -10.81 3.77 3.54
CA LEU A 131 -11.15 4.49 4.77
C LEU A 131 -10.18 5.63 5.09
N ALA A 132 -8.90 5.54 4.72
CA ALA A 132 -7.95 6.64 4.83
C ALA A 132 -8.25 7.76 3.82
N VAL A 133 -8.72 7.43 2.61
CA VAL A 133 -9.23 8.42 1.65
C VAL A 133 -10.47 9.10 2.23
N VAL A 134 -11.46 8.36 2.74
CA VAL A 134 -12.69 8.91 3.32
C VAL A 134 -12.41 9.73 4.60
N ALA A 135 -11.57 9.24 5.50
CA ALA A 135 -11.19 9.97 6.72
C ALA A 135 -10.27 11.16 6.41
N GLY A 136 -9.43 11.05 5.38
CA GLY A 136 -8.66 12.15 4.81
C GLY A 136 -9.59 13.24 4.29
N GLU A 137 -10.57 12.89 3.47
CA GLU A 137 -11.60 13.83 2.98
C GLU A 137 -12.30 14.59 4.12
N LEU A 138 -12.57 13.95 5.26
CA LEU A 138 -13.16 14.62 6.44
C LEU A 138 -12.23 15.63 7.12
N ARG A 139 -10.91 15.49 6.98
CA ARG A 139 -9.90 16.35 7.63
C ARG A 139 -9.23 17.37 6.69
N LEU A 140 -9.45 17.26 5.39
CA LEU A 140 -8.79 18.11 4.39
C LEU A 140 -9.41 19.51 4.35
N ALA A 141 -8.56 20.54 4.33
CA ALA A 141 -8.97 21.90 4.02
C ALA A 141 -9.72 21.91 2.68
N ALA A 142 -10.79 22.70 2.56
CA ALA A 142 -11.62 22.77 1.36
C ALA A 142 -10.84 22.82 0.01
N PRO A 143 -9.74 23.59 -0.13
CA PRO A 143 -8.94 23.57 -1.36
C PRO A 143 -8.27 22.22 -1.65
N LEU A 144 -7.72 21.55 -0.64
CA LEU A 144 -7.04 20.26 -0.78
C LEU A 144 -8.04 19.10 -0.99
N ARG A 145 -9.24 19.18 -0.41
CA ARG A 145 -10.34 18.24 -0.71
C ARG A 145 -10.80 18.37 -2.16
N LYS A 146 -10.93 19.60 -2.66
CA LYS A 146 -11.30 19.85 -4.06
C LYS A 146 -10.26 19.28 -5.00
N GLU A 147 -8.98 19.52 -4.73
CA GLU A 147 -7.87 18.98 -5.53
C GLU A 147 -7.80 17.44 -5.46
N LEU A 148 -7.95 16.84 -4.28
CA LEU A 148 -8.05 15.40 -4.11
C LEU A 148 -9.15 14.81 -5.00
N ASN A 149 -10.35 15.38 -4.93
CA ASN A 149 -11.52 14.82 -5.62
C ASN A 149 -11.53 15.10 -7.12
N SER A 150 -10.98 16.24 -7.57
CA SER A 150 -10.99 16.61 -8.99
C SER A 150 -9.76 16.15 -9.77
N VAL A 151 -8.62 15.96 -9.11
CA VAL A 151 -7.34 15.63 -9.78
C VAL A 151 -6.86 14.25 -9.37
N PHE A 152 -6.63 14.02 -8.08
CA PHE A 152 -5.95 12.80 -7.62
C PHE A 152 -6.86 11.57 -7.62
N LEU A 153 -8.15 11.71 -7.30
CA LEU A 153 -9.07 10.57 -7.24
C LEU A 153 -9.35 9.99 -8.64
N PRO A 154 -9.68 10.79 -9.68
CA PRO A 154 -9.81 10.26 -11.04
C PRO A 154 -8.50 9.65 -11.55
N TRP A 155 -7.36 10.29 -11.26
CA TRP A 155 -6.05 9.74 -11.61
C TRP A 155 -5.79 8.40 -10.92
N ALA A 156 -6.05 8.26 -9.62
CA ALA A 156 -5.78 7.04 -8.87
C ALA A 156 -6.64 5.87 -9.38
N LEU A 157 -7.90 6.14 -9.73
CA LEU A 157 -8.78 5.14 -10.35
C LEU A 157 -8.29 4.73 -11.75
N GLN A 158 -7.84 5.70 -12.55
CA GLN A 158 -7.27 5.42 -13.87
C GLN A 158 -5.96 4.62 -13.76
N ALA A 159 -5.01 5.08 -12.95
CA ALA A 159 -3.74 4.43 -12.70
C ALA A 159 -3.94 3.00 -12.15
N GLY A 160 -4.81 2.84 -11.14
CA GLY A 160 -5.08 1.54 -10.53
C GLY A 160 -5.78 0.54 -11.46
N SER A 161 -6.64 1.01 -12.37
CA SER A 161 -7.31 0.14 -13.36
C SER A 161 -6.41 -0.25 -14.54
N HIS A 162 -5.38 0.55 -14.84
CA HIS A 162 -4.48 0.33 -15.97
C HIS A 162 -3.13 -0.31 -15.57
N ALA A 163 -2.74 -0.22 -14.29
CA ALA A 163 -1.49 -0.78 -13.80
C ALA A 163 -1.42 -2.30 -13.95
N ALA A 164 -0.21 -2.83 -14.20
CA ALA A 164 0.07 -4.25 -14.09
C ALA A 164 -0.09 -4.75 -12.63
N ASP A 165 -0.20 -6.08 -12.45
CA ASP A 165 -0.26 -6.66 -11.10
C ASP A 165 1.09 -6.50 -10.40
N LEU A 166 1.22 -5.42 -9.62
CA LEU A 166 2.47 -5.03 -8.95
C LEU A 166 2.98 -6.08 -7.95
N MET A 167 2.11 -7.01 -7.54
CA MET A 167 2.47 -8.12 -6.66
C MET A 167 3.29 -9.19 -7.38
N CYS A 168 3.25 -9.23 -8.71
CA CYS A 168 4.00 -10.20 -9.51
C CYS A 168 5.40 -9.71 -9.91
N ILE A 169 5.80 -8.48 -9.54
CA ILE A 169 7.08 -7.90 -9.92
C ILE A 169 8.19 -8.37 -8.96
N TYR A 170 9.29 -8.89 -9.52
CA TYR A 170 10.48 -9.30 -8.76
C TYR A 170 11.47 -8.12 -8.63
N TYR A 171 11.17 -7.17 -7.75
CA TYR A 171 11.89 -5.89 -7.64
C TYR A 171 13.40 -6.01 -7.49
N GLU A 172 13.88 -7.05 -6.81
CA GLU A 172 15.30 -7.32 -6.60
C GLU A 172 16.09 -7.49 -7.91
N GLN A 173 15.44 -7.91 -8.98
CA GLN A 173 16.05 -8.10 -10.30
C GLN A 173 16.02 -6.83 -11.17
N HIS A 174 15.26 -5.81 -10.77
CA HIS A 174 15.02 -4.60 -11.56
C HIS A 174 15.68 -3.34 -10.97
N LEU A 175 16.63 -3.49 -10.03
CA LEU A 175 17.30 -2.33 -9.44
C LEU A 175 18.07 -1.49 -10.46
N GLU A 176 18.63 -2.12 -11.48
CA GLU A 176 19.43 -1.43 -12.50
C GLU A 176 18.59 -0.97 -13.72
N ASP A 177 17.35 -1.45 -13.84
CA ASP A 177 16.45 -1.12 -14.94
C ASP A 177 16.11 0.38 -14.92
N ASP A 178 16.02 0.99 -16.12
CA ASP A 178 15.59 2.37 -16.28
C ASP A 178 14.17 2.57 -15.72
N LEU A 179 14.03 3.56 -14.84
CA LEU A 179 12.77 3.78 -14.10
C LEU A 179 11.61 4.15 -15.03
N GLU A 180 11.88 4.92 -16.09
CA GLU A 180 10.84 5.34 -17.03
C GLU A 180 10.42 4.18 -17.93
N GLU A 181 11.37 3.33 -18.33
CA GLU A 181 11.05 2.09 -19.03
C GLU A 181 10.20 1.16 -18.16
N MET A 182 10.55 1.00 -16.88
CA MET A 182 9.82 0.19 -15.93
C MET A 182 8.38 0.72 -15.76
N ARG A 183 8.21 2.04 -15.63
CA ARG A 183 6.87 2.68 -15.59
C ARG A 183 6.06 2.39 -16.84
N ARG A 184 6.65 2.51 -18.03
CA ARG A 184 5.98 2.18 -19.30
C ARG A 184 5.60 0.70 -19.36
N ARG A 185 6.53 -0.19 -19.02
CA ARG A 185 6.36 -1.65 -19.06
C ARG A 185 5.20 -2.12 -18.16
N TYR A 186 5.12 -1.58 -16.95
CA TYR A 186 4.07 -1.92 -15.98
C TYR A 186 2.85 -0.99 -16.03
N ARG A 187 2.78 -0.09 -17.02
CA ARG A 187 1.67 0.86 -17.23
C ARG A 187 1.39 1.72 -15.99
N ILE A 188 2.45 2.13 -15.30
CA ILE A 188 2.37 2.99 -14.13
C ILE A 188 2.20 4.43 -14.61
N ILE A 189 1.00 4.97 -14.43
CA ILE A 189 0.72 6.38 -14.68
C ILE A 189 1.22 7.17 -13.47
N THR A 190 2.18 8.07 -13.66
CA THR A 190 2.73 8.90 -12.58
C THR A 190 1.70 9.88 -12.04
N ALA A 191 1.75 10.16 -10.75
CA ALA A 191 0.86 11.15 -10.13
C ALA A 191 1.07 12.54 -10.74
N PRO A 192 -0.02 13.29 -11.00
CA PRO A 192 0.09 14.68 -11.40
C PRO A 192 0.75 15.50 -10.28
N VAL A 193 1.53 16.50 -10.66
CA VAL A 193 2.18 17.40 -9.71
C VAL A 193 1.11 18.24 -9.01
N PRO A 194 1.13 18.37 -7.67
CA PRO A 194 0.17 19.21 -6.97
C PRO A 194 0.24 20.68 -7.42
N THR A 195 -0.90 21.36 -7.40
CA THR A 195 -1.04 22.77 -7.76
C THR A 195 -0.24 23.64 -6.78
N GLN A 196 0.55 24.58 -7.29
CA GLN A 196 1.36 25.46 -6.44
C GLN A 196 0.48 26.24 -5.44
N GLY A 197 0.84 26.21 -4.15
CA GLY A 197 0.11 26.87 -3.07
C GLY A 197 -0.60 25.92 -2.10
N VAL A 198 -0.67 24.63 -2.39
CA VAL A 198 -1.14 23.61 -1.43
C VAL A 198 0.05 23.07 -0.65
N THR A 199 0.29 23.67 0.52
CA THR A 199 1.34 23.22 1.45
C THR A 199 0.90 21.89 2.08
N TYR A 200 1.32 20.77 1.50
CA TYR A 200 1.39 19.53 2.24
C TYR A 200 2.37 19.76 3.39
N ALA A 201 2.02 19.34 4.60
CA ALA A 201 2.98 19.26 5.70
C ALA A 201 4.07 18.27 5.29
N SER A 202 5.04 18.78 4.54
CA SER A 202 6.26 18.08 4.27
C SER A 202 6.97 18.00 5.61
N HIS A 203 7.42 16.81 5.97
CA HIS A 203 8.64 16.72 6.76
C HIS A 203 9.77 17.27 5.87
N GLN A 204 9.78 18.60 5.70
CA GLN A 204 10.76 19.37 4.96
C GLN A 204 11.96 19.57 5.87
N GLY A 205 12.86 18.60 5.83
CA GLY A 205 14.21 18.73 6.33
C GLY A 205 15.12 17.93 5.41
N LYS A 206 15.58 18.55 4.32
CA LYS A 206 16.51 18.02 3.30
C LYS A 206 15.87 17.19 2.17
N LEU A 207 15.25 17.87 1.19
CA LEU A 207 15.20 17.34 -0.17
C LEU A 207 16.10 18.23 -1.04
N GLY A 208 17.32 17.75 -1.30
CA GLY A 208 18.19 18.34 -2.30
C GLY A 208 17.51 18.27 -3.66
N SER A 209 17.61 19.36 -4.42
CA SER A 209 17.12 19.52 -5.77
C SER A 209 17.52 18.35 -6.68
N LEU A 210 16.53 17.62 -7.21
CA LEU A 210 16.73 16.80 -8.39
C LEU A 210 16.92 17.75 -9.59
N PRO A 211 17.95 17.55 -10.45
CA PRO A 211 18.15 18.41 -11.61
C PRO A 211 16.97 18.25 -12.57
N GLY A 212 16.32 19.38 -12.87
CA GLY A 212 15.21 19.47 -13.80
C GLY A 212 15.61 19.01 -15.19
N GLY A 213 14.93 18.00 -15.70
CA GLY A 213 14.85 17.72 -17.13
C GLY A 213 14.09 18.84 -17.80
N ALA A 214 14.81 19.67 -18.56
CA ALA A 214 14.26 20.74 -19.37
C ALA A 214 13.28 20.19 -20.40
N ALA A 215 12.13 20.85 -20.50
CA ALA A 215 11.26 20.78 -21.66
C ALA A 215 11.98 21.39 -22.88
N ALA A 216 12.03 20.63 -23.98
CA ALA A 216 12.12 21.11 -25.35
C ALA A 216 11.40 20.11 -26.25
#